data_AF-A0A8C8SQX4-F1
#
_entry.id   AF-A0A8C8SQX4-F1
#
_cell.length_a   1.000
_cell.length_b   1.000
_cell.length_c   1.000
_cell.angle_alpha   90.00
_cell.angle_beta   90.00
_cell.angle_gamma   90.00
#
_symmetry.space_group_name_H-M   'P 1'
#
loop_
_entity.id
_entity.type
_entity.pdbx_description
1 polymer ?
#
loop_
_entity_poly.entity_id
_entity_poly.type
_entity_poly.pdbx_seq_one_letter_code
_entity_poly.pdbx_strand_id
1 'polypeptide(L)'
;MGKPGSSLVLALALVTLSTSSETKCILSGDWQNDLGSNMSISDVNNAGAFNGQYLTAVSATPEKIVKSPLNGSQHMKNLQHPTFGFTVQWAFSGMWPKATSEQETVGPWGVGLAE
;
A
#
# COMPACT_ATOMS: atom_id res chain seq x y z
N MET A 1 42.37 3.39 56.57
CA MET A 1 41.16 2.56 56.38
C MET A 1 40.31 3.17 55.28
N GLY A 2 40.60 2.85 54.01
CA GLY A 2 39.89 3.40 52.84
C GLY A 2 38.70 2.52 52.46
N LYS A 3 37.53 3.12 52.25
CA LYS A 3 36.28 2.45 51.87
C LYS A 3 36.20 2.20 50.35
N PRO A 4 35.49 1.15 49.90
CA PRO A 4 35.60 0.60 48.55
C PRO A 4 34.60 1.21 47.55
N GLY A 5 35.01 1.16 46.28
CA GLY A 5 34.15 0.70 45.17
C GLY A 5 33.21 1.72 44.54
N SER A 6 33.69 2.41 43.50
CA SER A 6 32.79 2.94 42.47
C SER A 6 32.58 1.86 41.42
N SER A 7 31.38 1.29 41.41
CA SER A 7 30.97 0.19 40.55
C SER A 7 30.80 0.68 39.11
N LEU A 8 31.63 0.18 38.19
CA LEU A 8 31.53 0.43 36.76
C LEU A 8 30.33 -0.37 36.22
N VAL A 9 29.15 0.24 36.17
CA VAL A 9 27.99 -0.40 35.53
C VAL A 9 28.15 -0.25 34.02
N LEU A 10 28.76 -1.26 33.41
CA LEU A 10 28.81 -1.46 31.97
C LEU A 10 27.38 -1.73 31.48
N ALA A 11 26.65 -0.68 31.09
CA ALA A 11 25.37 -0.83 30.41
C ALA A 11 25.64 -1.43 29.03
N LEU A 12 25.46 -2.74 28.93
CA LEU A 12 25.49 -3.51 27.70
C LEU A 12 24.39 -2.93 26.80
N ALA A 13 24.77 -2.05 25.87
CA ALA A 13 23.90 -1.61 24.80
C ALA A 13 23.56 -2.85 23.99
N LEU A 14 22.40 -3.46 24.25
CA LEU A 14 21.80 -4.43 23.35
C LEU A 14 21.63 -3.72 22.02
N VAL A 15 22.59 -3.91 21.13
CA VAL A 15 22.40 -3.76 19.69
C VAL A 15 21.26 -4.70 19.38
N THR A 16 20.04 -4.15 19.29
CA THR A 16 18.91 -4.84 18.70
C THR A 16 19.36 -5.16 17.29
N LEU A 17 19.71 -6.42 17.04
CA LEU A 17 19.79 -6.93 15.69
C LEU A 17 18.39 -6.73 15.11
N SER A 18 18.21 -5.64 14.38
CA SER A 18 17.11 -5.47 13.45
C SER A 18 17.33 -6.53 12.38
N THR A 19 16.93 -7.76 12.67
CA THR A 19 16.78 -8.78 11.64
C THR A 19 15.73 -8.20 10.70
N SER A 20 16.19 -7.64 9.59
CA SER A 20 15.35 -7.28 8.46
C SER A 20 14.71 -8.58 8.00
N SER A 21 13.58 -8.94 8.63
CA SER A 21 12.68 -9.94 8.11
C SER A 21 12.36 -9.47 6.71
N GLU A 22 12.78 -10.22 5.69
CA GLU A 22 12.38 -9.99 4.31
C GLU A 22 10.85 -10.00 4.29
N THR A 23 10.26 -8.83 4.46
CA THR A 23 8.82 -8.70 4.57
C THR A 23 8.38 -8.72 3.12
N LYS A 24 8.03 -9.91 2.64
CA LYS A 24 7.40 -10.08 1.35
C LYS A 24 6.27 -9.05 1.26
N CYS A 25 6.35 -8.11 0.31
CA CYS A 25 5.29 -7.13 0.12
C CYS A 25 4.02 -7.88 -0.32
N ILE A 26 3.04 -7.98 0.58
CA ILE A 26 1.74 -8.59 0.31
C ILE A 26 0.77 -7.45 -0.03
N LEU A 27 0.25 -7.46 -1.26
CA LEU A 27 -0.68 -6.43 -1.75
C LEU A 27 -2.13 -6.70 -1.31
N SER A 28 -2.50 -7.96 -1.10
CA SER A 28 -3.85 -8.35 -0.68
C SER A 28 -4.17 -7.85 0.72
N GLY A 29 -5.38 -7.36 0.92
CA GLY A 29 -5.83 -6.79 2.20
C GLY A 29 -6.61 -5.48 2.04
N ASP A 30 -6.85 -4.84 3.17
CA ASP A 30 -7.52 -3.54 3.26
C ASP A 30 -6.49 -2.41 3.40
N TRP A 31 -6.70 -1.35 2.65
CA TRP A 31 -5.81 -0.20 2.55
C TRP A 31 -6.60 1.09 2.73
N GLN A 32 -5.95 2.10 3.30
CA GLN A 32 -6.45 3.46 3.38
C GLN A 32 -5.36 4.43 2.94
N ASN A 33 -5.73 5.44 2.14
CA ASN A 33 -4.82 6.53 1.79
C ASN A 33 -4.99 7.75 2.70
N ASP A 34 -4.10 8.73 2.58
CA ASP A 34 -4.09 9.94 3.42
C ASP A 34 -5.32 10.85 3.22
N LEU A 35 -6.05 10.67 2.12
CA LEU A 35 -7.33 11.35 1.88
C LEU A 35 -8.51 10.65 2.55
N GLY A 36 -8.29 9.49 3.17
CA GLY A 36 -9.33 8.68 3.82
C GLY A 36 -10.09 7.76 2.86
N SER A 37 -9.61 7.57 1.63
CA SER A 37 -10.20 6.61 0.68
C SER A 37 -9.81 5.20 1.09
N ASN A 38 -10.76 4.26 0.99
CA ASN A 38 -10.57 2.87 1.38
C ASN A 38 -10.51 1.98 0.14
N MET A 39 -9.60 1.01 0.16
CA MET A 39 -9.45 0.01 -0.89
C MET A 39 -9.37 -1.38 -0.26
N SER A 40 -10.02 -2.38 -0.88
CA SER A 40 -9.79 -3.78 -0.56
C SER A 40 -9.28 -4.52 -1.79
N ILE A 41 -8.20 -5.27 -1.65
CA ILE A 41 -7.57 -6.06 -2.72
C ILE A 41 -7.67 -7.55 -2.39
N SER A 42 -8.18 -8.33 -3.32
CA SER A 42 -8.26 -9.80 -3.23
C SER A 42 -6.88 -10.46 -3.29
N ASP A 43 -6.84 -11.76 -3.13
CA ASP A 43 -5.62 -12.53 -3.38
C ASP A 43 -5.07 -12.28 -4.79
N VAL A 44 -3.76 -12.02 -4.87
CA VAL A 44 -3.03 -11.90 -6.14
C VAL A 44 -2.79 -13.30 -6.68
N ASN A 45 -3.24 -13.57 -7.91
CA ASN A 45 -3.10 -14.88 -8.51
C ASN A 45 -1.68 -15.14 -9.07
N ASN A 46 -1.44 -16.34 -9.58
CA ASN A 46 -0.11 -16.74 -10.10
C ASN A 46 0.35 -15.93 -11.33
N ALA A 47 -0.56 -15.26 -12.04
CA ALA A 47 -0.23 -14.35 -13.13
C ALA A 47 -0.02 -12.90 -12.66
N GLY A 48 -0.13 -12.65 -11.35
CA GLY A 48 -0.04 -11.31 -10.76
C GLY A 48 -1.33 -10.52 -10.84
N ALA A 49 -2.42 -11.06 -11.40
CA ALA A 49 -3.68 -10.33 -11.49
C ALA A 49 -4.45 -10.36 -10.16
N PHE A 50 -5.15 -9.26 -9.89
CA PHE A 50 -5.99 -9.11 -8.70
C PHE A 50 -7.23 -8.28 -9.00
N ASN A 51 -8.20 -8.38 -8.11
CA ASN A 51 -9.44 -7.61 -8.12
C ASN A 51 -9.63 -6.92 -6.77
N GLY A 52 -10.59 -6.01 -6.71
CA GLY A 52 -10.87 -5.34 -5.46
C GLY A 52 -12.07 -4.40 -5.52
N GLN A 53 -12.18 -3.60 -4.48
CA GLN A 53 -13.15 -2.51 -4.38
C GLN A 53 -12.42 -1.24 -3.94
N TYR A 54 -12.82 -0.10 -4.50
CA TYR A 54 -12.36 1.22 -4.11
C TYR A 54 -13.53 2.06 -3.65
N LEU A 55 -13.39 2.71 -2.50
CA LEU A 55 -14.30 3.73 -1.98
C LEU A 55 -13.52 5.02 -1.80
N THR A 56 -13.67 5.93 -2.76
CA THR A 56 -13.04 7.25 -2.66
C THR A 56 -13.65 8.07 -1.52
N ALA A 57 -12.85 8.89 -0.86
CA ALA A 57 -13.33 9.91 0.08
C ALA A 57 -13.73 11.22 -0.62
N VAL A 58 -13.24 11.44 -1.84
CA VAL A 58 -13.39 12.69 -2.59
C VAL A 58 -13.89 12.44 -4.02
N SER A 59 -14.69 13.36 -4.55
CA SER A 59 -15.21 13.30 -5.92
C SER A 59 -15.25 14.70 -6.52
N ALA A 60 -14.94 14.82 -7.81
CA ALA A 60 -15.12 16.05 -8.58
C ALA A 60 -16.57 16.25 -9.07
N THR A 61 -17.45 15.27 -8.84
CA THR A 61 -18.86 15.31 -9.23
C THR A 61 -19.76 15.41 -7.99
N PRO A 62 -20.96 15.99 -8.12
CA PRO A 62 -21.95 16.01 -7.04
C PRO A 62 -22.66 14.65 -6.86
N GLU A 63 -22.31 13.64 -7.67
CA GLU A 63 -22.91 12.32 -7.58
C GLU A 63 -22.54 11.64 -6.26
N LYS A 64 -23.47 10.82 -5.78
CA LYS A 64 -23.26 10.09 -4.53
C LYS A 64 -22.15 9.07 -4.71
N ILE A 65 -21.05 9.24 -3.99
CA ILE A 65 -19.94 8.28 -3.94
C ILE A 65 -20.47 6.88 -3.55
N VAL A 66 -20.09 5.87 -4.33
CA VAL A 66 -20.35 4.46 -4.03
C VAL A 66 -19.08 3.62 -4.24
N LYS A 67 -19.05 2.42 -3.65
CA LYS A 67 -17.97 1.45 -3.89
C LYS A 67 -17.91 1.08 -5.37
N SER A 68 -16.70 1.12 -5.92
CA SER A 68 -16.43 0.90 -7.34
C SER A 68 -15.45 -0.26 -7.49
N PRO A 69 -15.71 -1.23 -8.39
CA PRO A 69 -14.79 -2.34 -8.60
C PRO A 69 -13.45 -1.87 -9.17
N LEU A 70 -12.38 -2.55 -8.80
CA LEU A 70 -11.05 -2.36 -9.39
C LEU A 70 -10.47 -3.68 -9.89
N ASN A 71 -9.65 -3.58 -10.93
CA ASN A 71 -8.90 -4.68 -11.52
C ASN A 71 -7.45 -4.23 -11.71
N GLY A 72 -6.49 -5.09 -11.38
CA GLY A 72 -5.09 -4.74 -11.52
C GLY A 72 -4.16 -5.92 -11.70
N SER A 73 -2.88 -5.60 -11.79
CA SER A 73 -1.80 -6.58 -11.88
C SER A 73 -0.56 -6.11 -11.13
N GLN A 74 0.10 -7.06 -10.47
CA GLN A 74 1.39 -6.90 -9.81
C GLN A 74 2.47 -7.63 -10.61
N HIS A 75 3.65 -7.03 -10.68
CA HIS A 75 4.82 -7.65 -11.26
C HIS A 75 5.32 -8.80 -10.37
N MET A 76 5.37 -10.01 -10.93
CA MET A 76 5.62 -11.26 -10.19
C MET A 76 7.10 -11.65 -10.09
N LYS A 77 8.03 -10.83 -10.59
CA LYS A 77 9.48 -11.11 -10.42
C LYS A 77 9.85 -10.96 -8.95
N ASN A 78 10.84 -11.72 -8.50
CA ASN A 78 11.43 -11.65 -7.16
C ASN A 78 12.20 -10.33 -6.96
N LEU A 79 11.46 -9.22 -6.98
CA LEU A 79 11.91 -7.91 -6.59
C LEU A 79 11.61 -7.75 -5.10
N GLN A 80 12.52 -7.13 -4.36
CA GLN A 80 12.28 -6.76 -2.97
C GLN A 80 11.01 -5.89 -2.82
N HIS A 81 10.70 -5.11 -3.86
CA HIS A 81 9.50 -4.27 -3.95
C HIS A 81 8.84 -4.47 -5.34
N PRO A 82 7.85 -5.36 -5.47
CA PRO A 82 7.14 -5.53 -6.73
C PRO A 82 6.30 -4.29 -7.04
N THR A 83 6.34 -3.84 -8.29
CA THR A 83 5.46 -2.78 -8.79
C THR A 83 4.09 -3.34 -9.11
N PHE A 84 3.04 -2.54 -8.96
CA PHE A 84 1.69 -2.91 -9.34
C PHE A 84 0.95 -1.70 -9.92
N GLY A 85 -0.15 -1.98 -10.59
CA GLY A 85 -1.09 -0.98 -11.08
C GLY A 85 -2.48 -1.56 -11.18
N PHE A 86 -3.48 -0.69 -11.14
CA PHE A 86 -4.89 -1.08 -11.22
C PHE A 86 -5.72 -0.01 -11.93
N THR A 87 -6.94 -0.36 -12.29
CA THR A 87 -7.94 0.54 -12.86
C THR A 87 -9.20 0.43 -12.01
N VAL A 88 -9.79 1.59 -11.68
CA VAL A 88 -11.07 1.67 -10.98
C VAL A 88 -12.18 1.93 -12.00
N GLN A 89 -13.23 1.12 -11.95
CA GLN A 89 -14.44 1.31 -12.76
C GLN A 89 -15.49 2.02 -11.90
N TRP A 90 -15.53 3.35 -11.98
CA TRP A 90 -16.39 4.18 -11.13
C TRP A 90 -17.88 3.86 -11.32
N ALA A 91 -18.55 3.48 -10.23
CA ALA A 91 -19.96 3.10 -10.24
C ALA A 91 -20.92 4.26 -9.94
N PHE A 92 -20.40 5.44 -9.61
CA PHE A 92 -21.18 6.67 -9.31
C PHE A 92 -20.98 7.77 -10.35
N SER A 93 -20.94 7.41 -11.63
CA SER A 93 -21.01 8.42 -12.67
C SER A 93 -22.10 8.07 -13.68
N GLY A 94 -23.02 9.00 -13.92
CA GLY A 94 -23.76 9.15 -15.17
C GLY A 94 -22.85 9.37 -16.40
N MET A 95 -21.54 9.24 -16.23
CA MET A 95 -20.55 9.11 -17.27
C MET A 95 -20.40 7.63 -17.63
N TRP A 96 -20.90 7.28 -18.81
CA TRP A 96 -20.58 6.06 -19.58
C TRP A 96 -19.11 5.66 -19.40
N PRO A 97 -18.74 4.37 -19.33
CA PRO A 97 -17.43 3.92 -18.86
C PRO A 97 -16.30 4.63 -19.59
N LYS A 98 -15.71 5.64 -18.93
CA LYS A 98 -14.34 6.02 -19.19
C LYS A 98 -13.50 5.03 -18.44
N ALA A 99 -12.91 4.09 -19.18
CA ALA A 99 -11.65 3.51 -18.75
C ALA A 99 -10.66 4.68 -18.68
N THR A 100 -10.62 5.40 -17.56
CA THR A 100 -9.43 6.17 -17.22
C THR A 100 -8.35 5.12 -16.97
N SER A 101 -7.48 4.92 -17.96
CA SER A 101 -6.17 4.33 -17.69
C SER A 101 -5.36 5.37 -16.91
N GLU A 102 -5.76 5.65 -15.68
CA GLU A 102 -4.79 6.16 -14.71
C GLU A 102 -3.86 4.98 -14.46
N GLN A 103 -2.70 5.01 -15.13
CA GLN A 103 -1.58 4.17 -14.75
C GLN A 103 -1.06 4.72 -13.42
N GLU A 104 -1.79 4.46 -12.34
CA GLU A 104 -1.37 4.82 -11.00
C GLU A 104 -0.26 3.83 -10.62
N THR A 105 0.99 4.26 -10.81
CA THR A 105 2.16 3.50 -10.35
C THR A 105 2.26 3.73 -8.86
N VAL A 106 1.54 2.92 -8.07
CA VAL A 106 1.60 3.02 -6.62
C VAL A 106 2.87 2.29 -6.16
N GLY A 107 3.93 3.06 -5.98
CA GLY A 107 5.10 2.62 -5.23
C GLY A 107 4.83 2.67 -3.72
N PRO A 108 5.68 2.04 -2.89
CA PRO A 108 5.44 1.86 -1.45
C PRO A 108 5.34 3.16 -0.60
N TRP A 109 5.40 4.36 -1.19
CA TRP A 109 5.42 5.65 -0.47
C TRP A 109 4.70 6.81 -1.20
N GLY A 110 3.59 6.56 -1.89
CA GLY A 110 2.69 7.62 -2.34
C GLY A 110 2.59 7.80 -3.86
N VAL A 111 1.55 8.54 -4.24
CA VAL A 111 1.16 8.82 -5.63
C VAL A 111 2.07 9.90 -6.19
N GLY A 112 3.10 9.51 -6.93
CA GLY A 112 3.90 10.42 -7.74
C GLY A 112 3.26 10.57 -9.12
N LEU A 113 2.79 11.78 -9.45
CA LEU A 113 2.57 12.17 -10.84
C LEU A 113 3.92 12.10 -11.54
N ALA A 114 4.06 11.26 -12.57
CA ALA A 114 5.20 11.37 -13.47
C ALA A 114 5.04 12.67 -14.26
N GLU A 115 6.01 13.58 -14.11
CA GLU A 115 6.20 14.73 -15.02
C GLU A 115 6.58 14.25 -16.44
#